data_AF-I4HGJ2-F1
#
_entry.id   AF-I4HGJ2-F1
#
_cell.length_a   1.000
_cell.length_b   1.000
_cell.length_c   1.000
_cell.angle_alpha   90.00
_cell.angle_beta   90.00
_cell.angle_gamma   90.00
#
_symmetry.space_group_name_H-M   'P 1'
#
loop_
_entity.id
_entity.type
_entity.pdbx_description
1 polymer ?
#
loop_
_entity_poly.entity_id
_entity_poly.type
_entity_poly.pdbx_seq_one_letter_code
_entity_poly.pdbx_strand_id
1 'polypeptide(L)'
;MFQEKMFQDRIAILGTMHGKERVIAPILAQEIGLKVIVPDNFDTDRFGTFTRDIKRIGTQIETARRKAQQAIELSGYDIGIASEGSFYPYPNLPLVSCNRELILLFDRVHNLEIIGQAIVTETNHAQQTVTNLADALEFAEKIGFPSHGLVVMFDKNSLDSEHIFKGITDQKNLVKIVEDILDKNGKVHLETDMRAMHNPTRMKAIVAATANLVQKLNQLCPNCGCPGFDIIEITSGLPCGLCHFPTSLIKLELYGCQKCDYREEKLFPNGQKTADPMYCEYCNP
;
A
#
# COMPACT_ATOMS: atom_id res chain seq x y z
N MET A 1 -17.09 -15.25 16.79
CA MET A 1 -17.48 -15.12 18.22
C MET A 1 -16.51 -14.36 19.12
N PHE A 2 -15.19 -14.65 19.20
CA PHE A 2 -14.28 -13.86 20.07
C PHE A 2 -13.91 -12.49 19.47
N GLN A 3 -13.74 -12.42 18.15
CA GLN A 3 -13.33 -11.21 17.43
C GLN A 3 -14.47 -10.22 17.17
N GLU A 4 -15.69 -10.72 16.90
CA GLU A 4 -16.95 -9.95 16.85
C GLU A 4 -17.26 -9.25 18.18
N LYS A 5 -16.50 -9.47 19.26
CA LYS A 5 -16.66 -8.70 20.50
C LYS A 5 -15.55 -7.68 20.72
N MET A 6 -14.39 -7.83 20.05
CA MET A 6 -13.21 -7.01 20.34
C MET A 6 -13.22 -5.66 19.62
N PHE A 7 -13.70 -5.64 18.38
CA PHE A 7 -13.74 -4.43 17.54
C PHE A 7 -15.16 -3.92 17.28
N GLN A 8 -16.15 -4.77 17.50
CA GLN A 8 -17.56 -4.46 17.28
C GLN A 8 -17.99 -3.20 18.05
N ASP A 9 -18.62 -2.28 17.32
CA ASP A 9 -19.12 -0.99 17.81
C ASP A 9 -18.07 -0.04 18.38
N ARG A 10 -16.78 -0.40 18.35
CA ARG A 10 -15.69 0.53 18.66
C ARG A 10 -15.44 1.46 17.49
N ILE A 11 -14.84 2.60 17.81
CA ILE A 11 -14.50 3.64 16.86
C ILE A 11 -12.99 3.64 16.65
N ALA A 12 -12.56 3.62 15.39
CA ALA A 12 -11.20 3.80 14.96
C ALA A 12 -11.04 5.12 14.20
N ILE A 13 -9.96 5.83 14.50
CA ILE A 13 -9.57 7.06 13.80
C ILE A 13 -8.61 6.71 12.66
N LEU A 14 -9.00 7.00 11.43
CA LEU A 14 -8.16 6.79 10.26
C LEU A 14 -7.34 8.05 9.97
N GLY A 15 -6.04 7.98 10.27
CA GLY A 15 -5.06 9.02 9.95
C GLY A 15 -4.76 9.11 8.46
N THR A 16 -5.73 9.55 7.67
CA THR A 16 -5.61 9.72 6.22
C THR A 16 -6.03 11.11 5.77
N MET A 17 -5.40 11.60 4.71
CA MET A 17 -6.00 12.56 3.78
C MET A 17 -6.40 11.84 2.49
N HIS A 18 -7.21 12.49 1.66
CA HIS A 18 -7.43 12.11 0.25
C HIS A 18 -8.29 10.84 0.02
N GLY A 19 -9.42 10.70 0.71
CA GLY A 19 -10.53 9.85 0.25
C GLY A 19 -10.38 8.34 0.46
N LYS A 20 -9.34 7.88 1.15
CA LYS A 20 -9.06 6.44 1.36
C LYS A 20 -10.06 5.76 2.29
N GLU A 21 -10.72 6.53 3.16
CA GLU A 21 -11.80 6.06 4.02
C GLU A 21 -12.93 5.40 3.24
N ARG A 22 -13.17 5.83 1.99
CA ARG A 22 -14.20 5.28 1.10
C ARG A 22 -14.04 3.78 0.82
N VAL A 23 -12.80 3.28 0.87
CA VAL A 23 -12.51 1.86 0.64
C VAL A 23 -12.11 1.11 1.91
N ILE A 24 -11.52 1.79 2.90
CA ILE A 24 -11.10 1.16 4.16
C ILE A 24 -12.29 0.99 5.10
N ALA A 25 -13.09 2.04 5.30
CA ALA A 25 -14.15 2.05 6.31
C ALA A 25 -15.25 1.00 6.06
N PRO A 26 -15.78 0.83 4.84
CA PRO A 26 -16.84 -0.16 4.60
C PRO A 26 -16.38 -1.59 4.88
N ILE A 27 -15.14 -1.94 4.50
CA ILE A 27 -14.58 -3.28 4.72
C ILE A 27 -14.46 -3.58 6.22
N LEU A 28 -13.90 -2.65 7.00
CA LEU A 28 -13.73 -2.87 8.44
C LEU A 28 -15.06 -2.86 9.20
N ALA A 29 -16.02 -2.03 8.78
CA ALA A 29 -17.35 -2.04 9.35
C ALA A 29 -18.09 -3.36 9.08
N GLN A 30 -18.02 -3.87 7.85
CA GLN A 30 -18.69 -5.10 7.45
C GLN A 30 -18.07 -6.34 8.09
N GLU A 31 -16.74 -6.47 8.06
CA GLU A 31 -16.07 -7.72 8.39
C GLU A 31 -15.81 -7.90 9.89
N ILE A 32 -15.62 -6.80 10.63
CA ILE A 32 -15.26 -6.85 12.06
C ILE A 32 -16.07 -5.89 12.93
N GLY A 33 -17.07 -5.19 12.38
CA GLY A 33 -17.94 -4.27 13.12
C GLY A 33 -17.28 -2.98 13.58
N LEU A 34 -16.11 -2.64 13.04
CA LEU A 34 -15.32 -1.46 13.45
C LEU A 34 -15.78 -0.21 12.71
N LYS A 35 -16.21 0.81 13.45
CA LYS A 35 -16.62 2.09 12.86
C LYS A 35 -15.38 2.94 12.62
N VAL A 36 -15.18 3.40 11.39
CA VAL A 36 -14.04 4.23 11.03
C VAL A 36 -14.49 5.67 10.81
N ILE A 37 -13.80 6.59 11.47
CA ILE A 37 -13.97 8.03 11.30
C ILE A 37 -12.66 8.64 10.82
N VAL A 38 -12.74 9.74 10.08
CA VAL A 38 -11.57 10.52 9.66
C VAL A 38 -11.52 11.76 10.54
N PRO A 39 -10.36 12.12 11.12
CA PRO A 39 -10.24 13.33 11.92
C PRO A 39 -10.39 14.57 11.04
N ASP A 40 -11.17 15.54 11.51
CA ASP A 40 -11.22 16.87 10.92
C ASP A 40 -9.81 17.50 11.01
N ASN A 41 -9.33 18.11 9.91
CA ASN A 41 -8.05 18.84 9.84
C ASN A 41 -6.78 18.00 10.15
N PHE A 42 -6.76 16.71 9.86
CA PHE A 42 -5.55 15.90 10.00
C PHE A 42 -4.63 16.01 8.77
N ASP A 43 -3.59 16.83 8.87
CA ASP A 43 -2.57 16.97 7.85
C ASP A 43 -1.59 15.77 7.86
N THR A 44 -1.85 14.79 7.02
CA THR A 44 -0.95 13.64 6.78
C THR A 44 0.26 13.94 5.91
N ASP A 45 0.27 15.08 5.20
CA ASP A 45 1.35 15.43 4.28
C ASP A 45 2.63 15.78 5.06
N ARG A 46 2.50 16.20 6.33
CA ARG A 46 3.62 16.38 7.29
C ARG A 46 4.50 15.14 7.49
N PHE A 47 4.01 13.96 7.13
CA PHE A 47 4.75 12.70 7.24
C PHE A 47 5.38 12.23 5.92
N GLY A 48 5.18 12.98 4.84
CA GLY A 48 5.68 12.70 3.49
C GLY A 48 4.58 12.71 2.43
N THR A 49 4.90 13.24 1.24
CA THR A 49 3.97 13.31 0.10
C THR A 49 4.44 12.48 -1.09
N PHE A 50 3.50 12.00 -1.89
CA PHE A 50 3.80 11.29 -3.15
C PHE A 50 4.39 12.21 -4.22
N THR A 51 4.10 13.49 -4.13
CA THR A 51 4.55 14.53 -5.07
C THR A 51 5.92 15.11 -4.73
N ARG A 52 6.69 14.43 -3.87
CA ARG A 52 8.09 14.77 -3.49
C ARG A 52 8.25 16.11 -2.76
N ASP A 53 7.17 16.78 -2.37
CA ASP A 53 7.22 18.05 -1.63
C ASP A 53 7.79 17.86 -0.21
N ILE A 54 7.43 16.75 0.46
CA ILE A 54 7.91 16.39 1.81
C ILE A 54 8.49 14.97 1.79
N LYS A 55 9.73 14.80 2.25
CA LYS A 55 10.37 13.48 2.34
C LYS A 55 9.76 12.66 3.48
N ARG A 56 9.52 11.37 3.22
CA ARG A 56 9.13 10.38 4.24
C ARG A 56 10.23 10.22 5.28
N ILE A 57 9.85 10.11 6.56
CA ILE A 57 10.76 9.81 7.66
C ILE A 57 10.62 8.33 8.05
N GLY A 58 11.69 7.55 7.84
CA GLY A 58 11.73 6.12 8.18
C GLY A 58 11.04 5.22 7.15
N THR A 59 10.78 3.98 7.55
CA THR A 59 10.09 2.96 6.74
C THR A 59 8.60 3.25 6.58
N GLN A 60 7.93 2.60 5.61
CA GLN A 60 6.47 2.68 5.47
C GLN A 60 5.74 2.29 6.76
N ILE A 61 6.23 1.26 7.46
CA ILE A 61 5.63 0.77 8.71
C ILE A 61 5.77 1.83 9.80
N GLU A 62 6.97 2.40 10.00
CA GLU A 62 7.19 3.44 11.01
C GLU A 62 6.37 4.69 10.73
N THR A 63 6.25 5.07 9.46
CA THR A 63 5.42 6.20 9.03
C THR A 63 3.95 5.95 9.35
N ALA A 64 3.43 4.78 8.97
CA ALA A 64 2.05 4.39 9.28
C ALA A 64 1.80 4.34 10.79
N ARG A 65 2.72 3.78 11.56
CA ARG A 65 2.63 3.73 13.04
C ARG A 65 2.52 5.12 13.64
N ARG A 66 3.41 6.04 13.25
CA ARG A 66 3.38 7.43 13.72
C ARG A 66 2.08 8.14 13.33
N LYS A 67 1.58 7.92 12.10
CA LYS A 67 0.28 8.45 11.65
C LYS A 67 -0.87 7.95 12.51
N ALA A 68 -0.94 6.64 12.77
CA ALA A 68 -2.00 6.04 13.57
C ALA A 68 -1.95 6.56 15.03
N GLN A 69 -0.75 6.65 15.61
CA GLN A 69 -0.54 7.18 16.96
C GLN A 69 -0.93 8.66 17.05
N GLN A 70 -0.50 9.51 16.11
CA GLN A 70 -0.86 10.93 16.13
C GLN A 70 -2.37 11.14 15.91
N ALA A 71 -3.00 10.32 15.07
CA ALA A 71 -4.45 10.37 14.88
C ALA A 71 -5.20 10.03 16.18
N ILE A 72 -4.74 9.03 16.93
CA ILE A 72 -5.25 8.72 18.28
C ILE A 72 -5.05 9.91 19.22
N GLU A 73 -3.84 10.46 19.30
CA GLU A 73 -3.51 11.56 20.21
C GLU A 73 -4.40 12.79 20.00
N LEU A 74 -4.68 13.14 18.74
CA LEU A 74 -5.50 14.30 18.41
C LEU A 74 -6.99 14.09 18.65
N SER A 75 -7.47 12.85 18.49
CA SER A 75 -8.90 12.55 18.50
C SER A 75 -9.39 11.98 19.83
N GLY A 76 -8.50 11.46 20.67
CA GLY A 76 -8.82 10.83 21.94
C GLY A 76 -9.37 9.40 21.83
N TYR A 77 -9.47 8.82 20.63
CA TYR A 77 -9.90 7.43 20.43
C TYR A 77 -8.79 6.42 20.72
N ASP A 78 -9.17 5.17 21.00
CA ASP A 78 -8.22 4.12 21.38
C ASP A 78 -7.58 3.38 20.19
N ILE A 79 -8.27 3.37 19.05
CA ILE A 79 -7.84 2.64 17.86
C ILE A 79 -7.46 3.65 16.77
N GLY A 80 -6.24 3.55 16.27
CA GLY A 80 -5.71 4.33 15.16
C GLY A 80 -5.48 3.44 13.96
N ILE A 81 -5.88 3.90 12.78
CA ILE A 81 -5.59 3.24 11.51
C ILE A 81 -4.78 4.21 10.66
N ALA A 82 -3.78 3.69 9.96
CA ALA A 82 -3.04 4.47 8.97
C ALA A 82 -2.75 3.65 7.72
N SER A 83 -2.70 4.33 6.59
CA SER A 83 -2.36 3.74 5.31
C SER A 83 -1.07 4.35 4.76
N GLU A 84 -0.17 3.54 4.22
CA GLU A 84 1.03 4.00 3.51
C GLU A 84 1.21 3.23 2.19
N GLY A 85 1.63 3.94 1.14
CA GLY A 85 1.83 3.37 -0.20
C GLY A 85 3.22 3.71 -0.75
N SER A 86 3.77 2.86 -1.62
CA SER A 86 5.01 3.15 -2.35
C SER A 86 5.01 2.47 -3.70
N PHE A 87 5.56 3.15 -4.70
CA PHE A 87 5.81 2.60 -6.02
C PHE A 87 7.30 2.33 -6.19
N TYR A 88 7.66 1.14 -6.66
CA TYR A 88 9.05 0.74 -6.91
C TYR A 88 9.12 -0.40 -7.95
N PRO A 89 10.31 -0.71 -8.49
CA PRO A 89 10.51 -1.89 -9.34
C PRO A 89 10.23 -3.20 -8.60
N TYR A 90 9.53 -4.15 -9.21
CA TYR A 90 9.24 -5.43 -8.59
C TYR A 90 10.55 -6.19 -8.28
N PRO A 91 10.77 -6.71 -7.05
CA PRO A 91 12.07 -7.21 -6.63
C PRO A 91 12.71 -8.25 -7.56
N ASN A 92 11.89 -9.15 -8.11
CA ASN A 92 12.35 -10.22 -9.00
C ASN A 92 12.14 -9.90 -10.49
N LEU A 93 11.49 -8.77 -10.81
CA LEU A 93 11.22 -8.31 -12.17
C LEU A 93 11.42 -6.79 -12.25
N PRO A 94 12.67 -6.29 -12.27
CA PRO A 94 12.95 -4.85 -12.13
C PRO A 94 12.37 -3.96 -13.23
N LEU A 95 11.98 -4.54 -14.37
CA LEU A 95 11.31 -3.81 -15.46
C LEU A 95 9.80 -3.61 -15.22
N VAL A 96 9.23 -4.27 -14.22
CA VAL A 96 7.81 -4.16 -13.85
C VAL A 96 7.69 -3.25 -12.65
N SER A 97 6.96 -2.15 -12.76
CA SER A 97 6.62 -1.33 -11.60
C SER A 97 5.55 -2.01 -10.75
N CYS A 98 5.67 -1.91 -9.43
CA CYS A 98 4.63 -2.36 -8.52
C CYS A 98 4.23 -1.26 -7.52
N ASN A 99 3.03 -1.41 -6.98
CA ASN A 99 2.53 -0.65 -5.85
C ASN A 99 2.50 -1.54 -4.62
N ARG A 100 3.12 -1.11 -3.52
CA ARG A 100 2.94 -1.68 -2.19
C ARG A 100 2.09 -0.76 -1.35
N GLU A 101 0.89 -1.21 -1.00
CA GLU A 101 0.03 -0.56 -0.02
C GLU A 101 0.07 -1.32 1.31
N LEU A 102 -0.01 -0.57 2.39
CA LEU A 102 0.06 -1.03 3.76
C LEU A 102 -1.03 -0.36 4.57
N ILE A 103 -1.74 -1.13 5.39
CA ILE A 103 -2.72 -0.64 6.37
C ILE A 103 -2.30 -1.15 7.75
N LEU A 104 -2.05 -0.23 8.66
CA LEU A 104 -1.71 -0.52 10.05
C LEU A 104 -2.90 -0.19 10.92
N LEU A 105 -3.32 -1.15 11.75
CA LEU A 105 -4.26 -0.95 12.85
C LEU A 105 -3.49 -1.03 14.17
N PHE A 106 -3.64 0.01 14.98
CA PHE A 106 -3.05 0.12 16.31
C PHE A 106 -4.16 0.28 17.35
N ASP A 107 -4.23 -0.63 18.33
CA ASP A 107 -5.22 -0.60 19.40
C ASP A 107 -4.53 -0.46 20.76
N ARG A 108 -4.70 0.69 21.40
CA ARG A 108 -4.05 1.00 22.67
C ARG A 108 -4.58 0.19 23.83
N VAL A 109 -5.88 -0.09 23.86
CA VAL A 109 -6.54 -0.79 24.97
C VAL A 109 -6.04 -2.22 25.08
N HIS A 110 -5.80 -2.85 23.93
CA HIS A 110 -5.37 -4.24 23.87
C HIS A 110 -3.89 -4.42 23.55
N ASN A 111 -3.16 -3.30 23.37
CA ASN A 111 -1.76 -3.27 22.96
C ASN A 111 -1.51 -4.14 21.71
N LEU A 112 -2.30 -3.90 20.66
CA LEU A 112 -2.20 -4.63 19.40
C LEU A 112 -1.68 -3.73 18.28
N GLU A 113 -0.80 -4.28 17.46
CA GLU A 113 -0.40 -3.69 16.19
C GLU A 113 -0.48 -4.76 15.10
N ILE A 114 -1.37 -4.57 14.13
CA ILE A 114 -1.58 -5.53 13.05
C ILE A 114 -1.49 -4.80 11.72
N ILE A 115 -0.72 -5.40 10.79
CA ILE A 115 -0.37 -4.81 9.51
C ILE A 115 -0.90 -5.70 8.39
N GLY A 116 -1.85 -5.19 7.63
CA GLY A 116 -2.22 -5.73 6.31
C GLY A 116 -1.42 -5.07 5.21
N GLN A 117 -1.05 -5.82 4.19
CA GLN A 117 -0.31 -5.29 3.04
C GLN A 117 -0.70 -5.99 1.74
N ALA A 118 -0.52 -5.28 0.62
CA ALA A 118 -0.65 -5.83 -0.72
C ALA A 118 0.45 -5.27 -1.61
N ILE A 119 1.02 -6.12 -2.46
CA ILE A 119 1.91 -5.73 -3.54
C ILE A 119 1.23 -6.12 -4.85
N VAL A 120 0.96 -5.14 -5.70
CA VAL A 120 0.29 -5.35 -7.00
C VAL A 120 1.15 -4.81 -8.14
N THR A 121 1.13 -5.50 -9.27
CA THR A 121 1.80 -5.08 -10.51
C THR A 121 0.85 -4.38 -11.47
N GLU A 122 -0.47 -4.47 -11.27
CA GLU A 122 -1.45 -3.64 -11.95
C GLU A 122 -1.33 -2.21 -11.42
N THR A 123 -0.61 -1.35 -12.16
CA THR A 123 -0.43 0.06 -11.85
C THR A 123 -0.37 0.86 -13.14
N ASN A 124 -0.83 2.11 -13.09
CA ASN A 124 -0.70 3.07 -14.18
C ASN A 124 0.43 4.07 -13.92
N HIS A 125 1.40 3.74 -13.05
CA HIS A 125 2.56 4.57 -12.76
C HIS A 125 3.40 4.83 -14.03
N ALA A 126 3.09 5.94 -14.70
CA ALA A 126 3.68 6.33 -15.98
C ALA A 126 3.94 7.83 -16.01
N GLN A 127 4.92 8.21 -16.82
CA GLN A 127 5.32 9.60 -17.08
C GLN A 127 5.78 9.76 -18.52
N GLN A 128 5.59 10.94 -19.11
CA GLN A 128 6.03 11.25 -20.47
C GLN A 128 6.30 12.75 -20.62
N THR A 129 7.37 13.10 -21.33
CA THR A 129 7.59 14.48 -21.81
C THR A 129 7.21 14.54 -23.27
N VAL A 130 6.39 15.53 -23.62
CA VAL A 130 5.85 15.72 -24.97
C VAL A 130 6.06 17.16 -25.44
N THR A 131 6.01 17.36 -26.76
CA THR A 131 6.22 18.66 -27.41
C THR A 131 5.00 19.14 -28.19
N ASN A 132 3.89 18.39 -28.16
CA ASN A 132 2.64 18.75 -28.81
C ASN A 132 1.45 18.21 -28.01
N LEU A 133 0.26 18.79 -28.26
CA LEU A 133 -0.97 18.43 -27.56
C LEU A 133 -1.45 17.02 -27.89
N ALA A 134 -1.24 16.52 -29.11
CA ALA A 134 -1.72 15.20 -29.52
C ALA A 134 -1.06 14.09 -28.68
N ASP A 135 0.26 14.13 -28.52
CA ASP A 135 1.00 13.18 -27.68
C ASP A 135 0.59 13.28 -26.20
N ALA A 136 0.22 14.48 -25.72
CA ALA A 136 -0.28 14.66 -24.36
C ALA A 136 -1.63 13.96 -24.14
N LEU A 137 -2.52 14.05 -25.13
CA LEU A 137 -3.84 13.40 -25.10
C LEU A 137 -3.71 11.88 -25.26
N GLU A 138 -2.80 11.39 -26.10
CA GLU A 138 -2.49 9.95 -26.21
C GLU A 138 -1.97 9.38 -24.89
N PHE A 139 -1.05 10.10 -24.23
CA PHE A 139 -0.58 9.72 -22.89
C PHE A 139 -1.73 9.68 -21.88
N ALA A 140 -2.60 10.70 -21.88
CA ALA A 140 -3.75 10.77 -20.99
C ALA A 140 -4.69 9.56 -21.17
N GLU A 141 -5.00 9.20 -22.42
CA GLU A 141 -5.81 8.02 -22.73
C GLU A 141 -5.16 6.73 -22.21
N LYS A 142 -3.86 6.55 -22.47
CA LYS A 142 -3.09 5.36 -22.06
C LYS A 142 -3.13 5.11 -20.56
N ILE A 143 -3.13 6.16 -19.73
CA ILE A 143 -3.15 6.02 -18.26
C ILE A 143 -4.56 5.88 -17.67
N GLY A 144 -5.61 5.96 -18.51
CA GLY A 144 -7.01 5.85 -18.11
C GLY A 144 -7.66 7.17 -17.65
N PHE A 145 -7.21 8.32 -18.16
CA PHE A 145 -7.86 9.61 -17.94
C PHE A 145 -9.31 9.63 -18.49
N PRO A 146 -10.28 10.30 -17.85
CA PRO A 146 -10.18 11.12 -16.64
C PRO A 146 -10.38 10.35 -15.32
N SER A 147 -10.61 9.03 -15.38
CA SER A 147 -10.79 8.22 -14.17
C SER A 147 -9.52 8.24 -13.30
N HIS A 148 -8.35 8.26 -13.96
CA HIS A 148 -7.08 8.56 -13.34
C HIS A 148 -6.72 10.02 -13.61
N GLY A 149 -6.35 10.75 -12.56
CA GLY A 149 -5.92 12.13 -12.68
C GLY A 149 -4.50 12.26 -13.24
N LEU A 150 -4.17 13.48 -13.65
CA LEU A 150 -2.85 13.86 -14.15
C LEU A 150 -2.17 14.90 -13.25
N VAL A 151 -0.84 14.84 -13.24
CA VAL A 151 0.03 15.92 -12.82
C VAL A 151 0.75 16.44 -14.07
N VAL A 152 0.69 17.76 -14.29
CA VAL A 152 1.31 18.42 -15.44
C VAL A 152 2.37 19.40 -14.94
N MET A 153 3.54 19.38 -15.54
CA MET A 153 4.72 20.13 -15.12
C MET A 153 5.48 20.73 -16.29
N PHE A 154 6.18 21.83 -16.06
CA PHE A 154 7.07 22.42 -17.07
C PHE A 154 8.25 21.49 -17.43
N ASP A 155 8.85 20.83 -16.44
CA ASP A 155 9.92 19.85 -16.64
C ASP A 155 9.81 18.72 -15.60
N LYS A 156 10.42 17.58 -15.91
CA LYS A 156 10.50 16.41 -15.01
C LYS A 156 11.10 16.75 -13.64
N ASN A 157 12.00 17.73 -13.60
CA ASN A 157 12.69 18.13 -12.38
C ASN A 157 12.09 19.40 -11.74
N SER A 158 10.92 19.86 -12.17
CA SER A 158 10.24 20.99 -11.55
C SER A 158 9.98 20.69 -10.06
N LEU A 159 10.53 21.53 -9.18
CA LEU A 159 10.28 21.52 -7.74
C LEU A 159 9.44 22.73 -7.28
N ASP A 160 9.24 23.69 -8.18
CA ASP A 160 8.44 24.88 -7.93
C ASP A 160 6.96 24.56 -8.04
N SER A 161 6.20 24.78 -6.96
CA SER A 161 4.77 24.52 -6.91
C SER A 161 3.98 25.33 -7.96
N GLU A 162 4.48 26.50 -8.38
CA GLU A 162 3.83 27.30 -9.44
C GLU A 162 3.93 26.65 -10.82
N HIS A 163 4.84 25.69 -10.98
CA HIS A 163 5.07 24.94 -12.22
C HIS A 163 4.54 23.51 -12.18
N ILE A 164 3.77 23.13 -11.14
CA ILE A 164 3.23 21.78 -10.95
C ILE A 164 1.72 21.84 -10.73
N PHE A 165 0.96 21.41 -11.73
CA PHE A 165 -0.49 21.35 -11.71
C PHE A 165 -0.95 19.94 -11.37
N LYS A 166 -1.59 19.74 -10.22
CA LYS A 166 -1.96 18.40 -9.69
C LYS A 166 -3.48 18.20 -9.72
N GLY A 167 -3.95 16.96 -9.89
CA GLY A 167 -5.37 16.61 -9.71
C GLY A 167 -6.25 16.97 -10.90
N ILE A 168 -5.63 17.08 -12.08
CA ILE A 168 -6.34 17.36 -13.32
C ILE A 168 -7.18 16.12 -13.67
N THR A 169 -8.50 16.30 -13.73
CA THR A 169 -9.48 15.23 -13.98
C THR A 169 -10.53 15.64 -15.01
N ASP A 170 -10.29 16.74 -15.73
CA ASP A 170 -11.17 17.24 -16.78
C ASP A 170 -10.38 17.64 -18.03
N GLN A 171 -10.88 17.22 -19.20
CA GLN A 171 -10.13 17.35 -20.45
C GLN A 171 -9.92 18.81 -20.85
N LYS A 172 -10.86 19.70 -20.55
CA LYS A 172 -10.76 21.12 -20.93
C LYS A 172 -9.62 21.81 -20.20
N ASN A 173 -9.49 21.56 -18.90
CA ASN A 173 -8.40 22.08 -18.08
C ASN A 173 -7.06 21.45 -18.48
N LEU A 174 -7.04 20.14 -18.78
CA LEU A 174 -5.83 19.49 -19.30
C LEU A 174 -5.31 20.19 -20.55
N VAL A 175 -6.17 20.37 -21.56
CA VAL A 175 -5.81 21.02 -22.84
C VAL A 175 -5.28 22.43 -22.58
N LYS A 176 -6.01 23.23 -21.79
CA LYS A 176 -5.60 24.59 -21.45
C LYS A 176 -4.21 24.65 -20.81
N ILE A 177 -3.97 23.83 -19.78
CA ILE A 177 -2.68 23.83 -19.06
C ILE A 177 -1.55 23.37 -20.00
N VAL A 178 -1.79 22.34 -20.81
CA VAL A 178 -0.78 21.80 -21.74
C VAL A 178 -0.41 22.83 -22.80
N GLU A 179 -1.40 23.47 -23.44
CA GLU A 179 -1.17 24.52 -24.45
C GLU A 179 -0.41 25.71 -23.84
N ASP A 180 -0.84 26.20 -22.68
CA ASP A 180 -0.20 27.32 -21.97
C ASP A 180 1.29 27.04 -21.66
N ILE A 181 1.64 25.80 -21.34
CA ILE A 181 3.03 25.39 -21.05
C ILE A 181 3.83 25.20 -22.34
N LEU A 182 3.24 24.55 -23.36
CA LEU A 182 3.88 24.34 -24.65
C LEU A 182 4.24 25.68 -25.31
N ASP A 183 3.37 26.68 -25.25
CA ASP A 183 3.63 28.01 -25.79
C ASP A 183 4.81 28.71 -25.09
N LYS A 184 5.00 28.45 -23.79
CA LYS A 184 6.07 29.08 -22.98
C LYS A 184 7.40 28.33 -23.03
N ASN A 185 7.37 27.01 -23.18
CA ASN A 185 8.54 26.15 -22.92
C ASN A 185 8.85 25.18 -24.07
N GLY A 186 7.96 25.03 -25.05
CA GLY A 186 8.09 24.09 -26.18
C GLY A 186 8.00 22.60 -25.81
N LYS A 187 7.89 22.29 -24.51
CA LYS A 187 7.71 20.94 -23.96
C LYS A 187 6.94 21.00 -22.65
N VAL A 188 6.27 19.90 -22.33
CA VAL A 188 5.54 19.69 -21.08
C VAL A 188 5.80 18.26 -20.58
N HIS A 189 5.90 18.09 -19.28
CA HIS A 189 6.04 16.79 -18.64
C HIS A 189 4.73 16.41 -17.95
N LEU A 190 4.22 15.21 -18.24
CA LEU A 190 3.02 14.65 -17.64
C LEU A 190 3.39 13.43 -16.79
N GLU A 191 2.80 13.35 -15.62
CA GLU A 191 2.83 12.17 -14.76
C GLU A 191 1.39 11.76 -14.43
N THR A 192 1.21 10.46 -14.20
CA THR A 192 -0.02 9.98 -13.57
C THR A 192 -0.12 10.52 -12.15
N ASP A 193 -1.29 11.00 -11.75
CA ASP A 193 -1.53 11.39 -10.36
C ASP A 193 -1.64 10.15 -9.47
N MET A 194 -0.57 9.85 -8.73
CA MET A 194 -0.51 8.67 -7.87
C MET A 194 -1.21 8.87 -6.52
N ARG A 195 -1.88 10.01 -6.28
CA ARG A 195 -2.67 10.25 -5.05
C ARG A 195 -3.96 9.42 -5.10
N ALA A 196 -4.31 8.77 -3.99
CA ALA A 196 -5.40 7.79 -3.93
C ALA A 196 -6.75 8.31 -4.47
N MET A 197 -7.13 9.56 -4.13
CA MET A 197 -8.37 10.19 -4.62
C MET A 197 -8.46 10.36 -6.14
N HIS A 198 -7.33 10.33 -6.85
CA HIS A 198 -7.23 10.49 -8.29
C HIS A 198 -6.77 9.20 -8.98
N ASN A 199 -6.68 8.07 -8.26
CA ASN A 199 -6.13 6.84 -8.80
C ASN A 199 -6.97 5.62 -8.38
N PRO A 200 -8.01 5.25 -9.17
CA PRO A 200 -8.83 4.08 -8.92
C PRO A 200 -8.03 2.77 -8.81
N THR A 201 -6.97 2.60 -9.60
CA THR A 201 -6.11 1.40 -9.54
C THR A 201 -5.42 1.30 -8.18
N ARG A 202 -4.89 2.42 -7.66
CA ARG A 202 -4.34 2.49 -6.31
C ARG A 202 -5.39 2.21 -5.24
N MET A 203 -6.61 2.70 -5.41
CA MET A 203 -7.72 2.41 -4.47
C MET A 203 -8.03 0.92 -4.40
N LYS A 204 -7.95 0.18 -5.51
CA LYS A 204 -8.04 -1.30 -5.49
C LYS A 204 -6.89 -1.95 -4.71
N ALA A 205 -5.67 -1.44 -4.82
CA ALA A 205 -4.54 -1.93 -4.04
C ALA A 205 -4.74 -1.72 -2.52
N ILE A 206 -5.32 -0.58 -2.13
CA ILE A 206 -5.70 -0.29 -0.74
C ILE A 206 -6.79 -1.25 -0.24
N VAL A 207 -7.79 -1.57 -1.09
CA VAL A 207 -8.79 -2.61 -0.79
C VAL A 207 -8.11 -3.95 -0.50
N ALA A 208 -7.16 -4.39 -1.35
CA ALA A 208 -6.44 -5.63 -1.14
C ALA A 208 -5.63 -5.64 0.16
N ALA A 209 -4.97 -4.53 0.49
CA ALA A 209 -4.24 -4.39 1.76
C ALA A 209 -5.18 -4.41 2.98
N THR A 210 -6.37 -3.83 2.86
CA THR A 210 -7.39 -3.84 3.93
C THR A 210 -8.00 -5.24 4.09
N ALA A 211 -8.25 -5.96 3.01
CA ALA A 211 -8.70 -7.35 3.06
C ALA A 211 -7.65 -8.25 3.73
N ASN A 212 -6.36 -8.05 3.42
CA ASN A 212 -5.28 -8.75 4.11
C ASN A 212 -5.21 -8.40 5.62
N LEU A 213 -5.46 -7.14 5.99
CA LEU A 213 -5.58 -6.75 7.41
C LEU A 213 -6.71 -7.53 8.11
N VAL A 214 -7.89 -7.60 7.50
CA VAL A 214 -9.03 -8.37 8.02
C VAL A 214 -8.69 -9.84 8.17
N GLN A 215 -8.06 -10.45 7.16
CA GLN A 215 -7.61 -11.84 7.22
C GLN A 215 -6.71 -12.08 8.45
N LYS A 216 -5.73 -11.21 8.69
CA LYS A 216 -4.82 -11.32 9.84
C LYS A 216 -5.52 -11.10 11.17
N LEU A 217 -6.46 -10.16 11.23
CA LEU A 217 -7.29 -9.97 12.42
C LEU A 217 -8.10 -11.24 12.74
N ASN A 218 -8.57 -11.95 11.70
CA ASN A 218 -9.30 -13.21 11.83
C ASN A 218 -8.42 -14.42 12.18
N GLN A 219 -7.10 -14.29 12.06
CA GLN A 219 -6.16 -15.32 12.50
C GLN A 219 -5.90 -15.18 13.99
N LEU A 220 -6.62 -15.97 14.78
CA LEU A 220 -6.52 -15.95 16.24
C LEU A 220 -5.45 -16.93 16.73
N CYS A 221 -4.71 -16.52 17.76
CA CYS A 221 -3.78 -17.40 18.45
C CYS A 221 -4.54 -18.60 19.06
N PRO A 222 -4.16 -19.85 18.76
CA PRO A 222 -4.79 -21.04 19.32
C PRO A 222 -4.76 -21.11 20.85
N ASN A 223 -3.73 -20.51 21.46
CA ASN A 223 -3.53 -20.55 22.91
C ASN A 223 -4.30 -19.47 23.67
N CYS A 224 -4.28 -18.21 23.20
CA CYS A 224 -4.86 -17.08 23.96
C CYS A 224 -5.97 -16.32 23.23
N GLY A 225 -6.30 -16.70 22.00
CA GLY A 225 -7.33 -16.04 21.17
C GLY A 225 -6.97 -14.64 20.67
N CYS A 226 -5.73 -14.17 20.90
CA CYS A 226 -5.28 -12.86 20.40
C CYS A 226 -5.29 -12.81 18.87
N PRO A 227 -5.83 -11.76 18.23
CA PRO A 227 -5.78 -11.59 16.79
C PRO A 227 -4.36 -11.31 16.29
N GLY A 228 -4.12 -11.55 14.99
CA GLY A 228 -2.83 -11.34 14.36
C GLY A 228 -1.84 -12.49 14.60
N PHE A 229 -2.33 -13.73 14.75
CA PHE A 229 -1.48 -14.92 14.76
C PHE A 229 -1.04 -15.25 13.34
N ASP A 230 0.10 -14.69 12.95
CA ASP A 230 0.59 -14.71 11.57
C ASP A 230 2.08 -15.11 11.55
N ILE A 231 2.61 -15.24 10.33
CA ILE A 231 4.00 -15.60 10.07
C ILE A 231 4.93 -14.52 10.67
N ILE A 232 5.79 -14.94 11.58
CA ILE A 232 6.86 -14.12 12.17
C ILE A 232 8.24 -14.42 11.59
N GLU A 233 8.42 -15.62 11.01
CA GLU A 233 9.67 -16.03 10.38
C GLU A 233 9.41 -17.01 9.23
N ILE A 234 10.22 -16.90 8.17
CA ILE A 234 10.22 -17.81 7.03
C ILE A 234 11.62 -18.38 6.89
N THR A 235 11.75 -19.70 6.86
CA THR A 235 13.02 -20.39 6.60
C THR A 235 12.99 -21.01 5.21
N SER A 236 13.93 -20.63 4.35
CA SER A 236 14.18 -21.27 3.05
C SER A 236 14.96 -22.58 3.21
N GLY A 237 15.22 -23.28 2.10
CA GLY A 237 16.00 -24.53 2.10
C GLY A 237 15.17 -25.77 1.80
N LEU A 238 14.07 -25.64 1.04
CA LEU A 238 13.33 -26.80 0.56
C LEU A 238 14.29 -27.68 -0.27
N PRO A 239 14.46 -28.97 0.05
CA PRO A 239 15.48 -29.80 -0.61
C PRO A 239 15.10 -30.06 -2.06
N CYS A 240 16.06 -29.94 -2.98
CA CYS A 240 15.87 -30.33 -4.37
C CYS A 240 15.44 -31.80 -4.50
N GLY A 241 14.47 -32.09 -5.37
CA GLY A 241 14.00 -33.45 -5.61
C GLY A 241 15.02 -34.36 -6.29
N LEU A 242 16.06 -33.79 -6.92
CA LEU A 242 17.12 -34.54 -7.61
C LEU A 242 18.42 -34.63 -6.80
N CYS A 243 19.01 -33.50 -6.42
CA CYS A 243 20.32 -33.46 -5.75
C CYS A 243 20.26 -33.22 -4.24
N HIS A 244 19.07 -33.00 -3.67
CA HIS A 244 18.83 -32.67 -2.27
C HIS A 244 19.49 -31.39 -1.73
N PHE A 245 20.14 -30.61 -2.59
CA PHE A 245 20.67 -29.30 -2.22
C PHE A 245 19.55 -28.37 -1.72
N PRO A 246 19.76 -27.60 -0.63
CA PRO A 246 18.76 -26.67 -0.12
C PRO A 246 18.53 -25.53 -1.13
N THR A 247 17.28 -25.37 -1.58
CA THR A 247 16.91 -24.31 -2.54
C THR A 247 16.47 -23.03 -1.82
N SER A 248 16.30 -21.94 -2.57
CA SER A 248 15.73 -20.69 -2.06
C SER A 248 14.24 -20.78 -1.72
N LEU A 249 13.56 -21.88 -2.08
CA LEU A 249 12.13 -22.07 -1.79
C LEU A 249 11.87 -22.30 -0.30
N ILE A 250 10.67 -21.91 0.13
CA ILE A 250 10.22 -21.96 1.53
C ILE A 250 10.14 -23.42 2.01
N LYS A 251 10.80 -23.68 3.13
CA LYS A 251 10.75 -24.96 3.84
C LYS A 251 9.82 -24.90 5.05
N LEU A 252 9.87 -23.80 5.80
CA LEU A 252 9.17 -23.64 7.06
C LEU A 252 8.63 -22.22 7.21
N GLU A 253 7.40 -22.12 7.70
CA GLU A 253 6.81 -20.90 8.24
C GLU A 253 6.68 -21.04 9.75
N LEU A 254 7.14 -20.05 10.51
CA LEU A 254 6.91 -19.95 11.93
C LEU A 254 5.82 -18.92 12.18
N TYR A 255 4.70 -19.35 12.74
CA TYR A 255 3.62 -18.49 13.19
C TYR A 255 3.84 -18.11 14.66
N GLY A 256 3.48 -16.88 15.02
CA GLY A 256 3.72 -16.35 16.37
C GLY A 256 2.59 -15.47 16.86
N CYS A 257 2.38 -15.47 18.17
CA CYS A 257 1.45 -14.56 18.84
C CYS A 257 2.16 -13.32 19.37
N GLN A 258 1.57 -12.15 19.19
CA GLN A 258 2.10 -10.89 19.74
C GLN A 258 1.87 -10.71 21.26
N LYS A 259 0.98 -11.52 21.86
CA LYS A 259 0.54 -11.37 23.26
C LYS A 259 1.07 -12.45 24.20
N CYS A 260 1.35 -13.66 23.70
CA CYS A 260 1.86 -14.77 24.50
C CYS A 260 2.96 -15.49 23.72
N ASP A 261 3.74 -16.36 24.39
CA ASP A 261 4.89 -17.03 23.77
C ASP A 261 4.53 -18.21 22.85
N TYR A 262 3.24 -18.40 22.52
CA TYR A 262 2.81 -19.48 21.63
C TYR A 262 3.34 -19.29 20.21
N ARG A 263 3.94 -20.35 19.68
CA ARG A 263 4.49 -20.44 18.32
C ARG A 263 4.08 -21.76 17.69
N GLU A 264 3.88 -21.74 16.38
CA GLU A 264 3.55 -22.93 15.59
C GLU A 264 4.45 -22.99 14.36
N GLU A 265 5.15 -24.11 14.19
CA GLU A 265 5.93 -24.39 12.99
C GLU A 265 5.07 -25.11 11.96
N LYS A 266 5.05 -24.59 10.74
CA LYS A 266 4.42 -25.22 9.59
C LYS A 266 5.49 -25.60 8.57
N LEU A 267 5.85 -26.88 8.59
CA LEU A 267 6.74 -27.47 7.58
C LEU A 267 6.00 -27.63 6.26
N PHE A 268 6.68 -27.32 5.16
CA PHE A 268 6.17 -27.47 3.80
C PHE A 268 4.84 -26.74 3.60
N PRO A 269 4.76 -25.42 3.84
CA PRO A 269 3.50 -24.68 3.83
C PRO A 269 2.78 -24.73 2.47
N ASN A 270 3.54 -24.93 1.38
CA ASN A 270 3.03 -25.10 0.02
C ASN A 270 2.65 -26.56 -0.32
N GLY A 271 2.68 -27.48 0.65
CA GLY A 271 2.39 -28.92 0.47
C GLY A 271 3.49 -29.72 -0.22
N GLN A 272 4.55 -29.07 -0.71
CA GLN A 272 5.67 -29.70 -1.40
C GLN A 272 6.80 -30.01 -0.41
N LYS A 273 7.26 -31.27 -0.39
CA LYS A 273 8.40 -31.71 0.44
C LYS A 273 9.75 -31.54 -0.24
N THR A 274 9.73 -31.38 -1.56
CA THR A 274 10.93 -31.21 -2.39
C THR A 274 10.68 -30.14 -3.45
N ALA A 275 11.73 -29.40 -3.78
CA ALA A 275 11.73 -28.43 -4.86
C ALA A 275 11.88 -29.13 -6.23
N ASP A 276 11.22 -28.58 -7.24
CA ASP A 276 11.51 -28.92 -8.64
C ASP A 276 12.98 -28.55 -8.96
N PRO A 277 13.78 -29.45 -9.55
CA PRO A 277 15.16 -29.16 -9.95
C PRO A 277 15.33 -27.90 -10.80
N MET A 278 14.29 -27.43 -11.51
CA MET A 278 14.34 -26.16 -12.26
C MET A 278 14.59 -24.92 -11.39
N TYR A 279 14.27 -24.99 -10.09
CA TYR A 279 14.50 -23.92 -9.11
C TYR A 279 15.73 -24.17 -8.23
N CYS A 280 16.52 -25.20 -8.54
CA CYS A 280 17.72 -25.52 -7.78
C CYS A 280 18.96 -24.91 -8.44
N GLU A 281 19.61 -23.98 -7.76
CA GLU A 281 20.83 -23.29 -8.25
C GLU A 281 22.01 -24.25 -8.53
N TYR A 282 21.97 -25.49 -8.03
CA TYR A 282 22.97 -26.52 -8.34
C TYR A 282 22.61 -27.35 -9.58
N CYS A 283 21.33 -27.72 -9.75
CA CYS A 283 20.87 -28.51 -10.90
C CYS A 283 20.61 -27.65 -12.14
N ASN A 284 20.21 -26.40 -11.93
CA ASN A 284 19.90 -25.40 -12.93
C ASN A 284 20.51 -24.04 -12.51
N PRO A 285 21.85 -23.91 -12.61
CA PRO A 285 22.58 -22.68 -12.29
C PRO A 285 22.23 -21.51 -13.22
#